data_AF-A0A238FRU5-F1
#
_entry.id   AF-A0A238FRU5-F1
#
_cell.length_a   1.000
_cell.length_b   1.000
_cell.length_c   1.000
_cell.angle_alpha   90.00
_cell.angle_beta   90.00
_cell.angle_gamma   90.00
#
_symmetry.space_group_name_H-M   'P 1'
#
loop_
_entity.id
_entity.type
_entity.pdbx_description
1 polymer ?
#
loop_
_entity_poly.entity_id
_entity_poly.type
_entity_poly.pdbx_seq_one_letter_code
_entity_poly.pdbx_strand_id
1 'polypeptide(L)'
;MSTITPTPSQNKGKGNVRATPSSCSLDRASYVCVHCNRRVSSLYITYSDPSNTSLLQCASCGHLLDVYTTLTFPVLLVDLLLFKPRVYRHLLTNRGSNDPHQRECERTESTFRIGAIVVGLDALIRCTNVGPPESLHPVSLYLRVLSYCVLETFSLHACIALSATFFQTFFRTSRSAPLSRLRLLPLTLFYTSLPTLFLLFIVSLIWAEEYSAPSSPLSPAAHLDLPTLLSPIFLPLVGGLPRADDGFLRRVSWLSRENLKSGVSTFGNVRGWANEALLRKGVGGSSAVVGVAVLLNASQSRTILILVVAWVLHLFALHLMDPYVS
;
A
#
# COMPACT_ATOMS: atom_id res chain seq x y z
N MET A 1 -53.39 -34.95 -52.84
CA MET A 1 -53.61 -33.86 -53.82
C MET A 1 -54.18 -32.67 -53.08
N SER A 2 -53.40 -31.60 -52.92
CA SER A 2 -53.83 -30.21 -52.73
C SER A 2 -52.56 -29.37 -52.70
N THR A 3 -52.21 -28.89 -53.88
CA THR A 3 -51.07 -28.04 -54.21
C THR A 3 -51.40 -26.61 -53.82
N ILE A 4 -50.50 -25.91 -53.11
CA ILE A 4 -50.58 -24.47 -52.92
C ILE A 4 -49.24 -23.87 -53.38
N THR A 5 -49.33 -23.07 -54.44
CA THR A 5 -48.26 -22.24 -55.01
C THR A 5 -47.99 -20.98 -54.17
N PRO A 6 -46.77 -20.39 -54.24
CA PRO A 6 -46.29 -19.32 -53.36
C PRO A 6 -46.41 -17.92 -53.98
N THR A 7 -46.24 -16.84 -53.19
CA THR A 7 -45.67 -15.49 -53.55
C THR A 7 -45.78 -14.48 -52.36
N PRO A 8 -45.09 -13.31 -52.33
CA PRO A 8 -43.99 -13.06 -51.40
C PRO A 8 -44.20 -11.81 -50.49
N SER A 9 -43.35 -11.57 -49.49
CA SER A 9 -42.90 -10.18 -49.20
C SER A 9 -41.64 -10.14 -48.34
N GLN A 10 -40.73 -9.27 -48.77
CA GLN A 10 -39.55 -8.83 -48.04
C GLN A 10 -39.97 -7.89 -46.90
N ASN A 11 -39.29 -7.95 -45.75
CA ASN A 11 -38.89 -6.69 -45.12
C ASN A 11 -37.60 -6.81 -44.31
N LYS A 12 -36.58 -6.09 -44.78
CA LYS A 12 -35.30 -5.83 -44.11
C LYS A 12 -35.52 -4.70 -43.09
N GLY A 13 -35.45 -5.01 -41.80
CA GLY A 13 -35.33 -4.00 -40.74
C GLY A 13 -33.93 -4.01 -40.14
N LYS A 14 -32.99 -3.26 -40.73
CA LYS A 14 -31.68 -2.93 -40.13
C LYS A 14 -31.88 -1.98 -38.96
N GLY A 15 -31.94 -2.50 -37.73
CA GLY A 15 -31.83 -1.71 -36.50
C GLY A 15 -30.36 -1.44 -36.16
N ASN A 16 -29.79 -0.41 -36.77
CA ASN A 16 -28.43 0.05 -36.47
C ASN A 16 -28.48 0.86 -35.16
N VAL A 17 -28.38 0.19 -34.01
CA VAL A 17 -28.26 0.87 -32.71
C VAL A 17 -26.85 1.43 -32.60
N ARG A 18 -26.65 2.59 -33.23
CA ARG A 18 -25.49 3.43 -33.00
C ARG A 18 -25.68 4.09 -31.64
N ALA A 19 -25.07 3.50 -30.61
CA ALA A 19 -24.95 4.13 -29.31
C ALA A 19 -24.11 5.42 -29.46
N THR A 20 -24.79 6.54 -29.66
CA THR A 20 -24.21 7.86 -29.43
C THR A 20 -24.00 8.03 -27.93
N PRO A 21 -22.80 8.41 -27.46
CA PRO A 21 -22.58 8.70 -26.05
C PRO A 21 -23.29 10.02 -25.74
N SER A 22 -24.46 9.92 -25.09
CA SER A 22 -25.15 11.07 -24.54
C SER A 22 -24.29 11.69 -23.44
N SER A 23 -24.15 13.01 -23.52
CA SER A 23 -23.37 13.89 -22.65
C SER A 23 -23.96 14.09 -21.24
N CYS A 24 -24.68 13.10 -20.70
CA CYS A 24 -25.27 13.13 -19.36
C CYS A 24 -24.73 11.97 -18.51
N SER A 25 -23.77 12.23 -17.62
CA SER A 25 -23.55 11.51 -16.32
C SER A 25 -22.16 11.73 -15.70
N LEU A 26 -21.61 12.95 -15.71
CA LEU A 26 -20.42 13.24 -14.89
C LEU A 26 -20.70 13.13 -13.38
N ASP A 27 -21.96 13.33 -12.95
CA ASP A 27 -22.38 13.24 -11.54
C ASP A 27 -22.50 11.82 -10.96
N ARG A 28 -22.29 10.77 -11.77
CA ARG A 28 -22.35 9.36 -11.31
C ARG A 28 -21.00 8.63 -11.37
N ALA A 29 -19.91 9.32 -11.67
CA ALA A 29 -18.60 8.69 -11.85
C ALA A 29 -17.91 8.37 -10.49
N SER A 30 -18.31 7.25 -9.87
CA SER A 30 -17.82 6.77 -8.56
C SER A 30 -16.65 5.79 -8.64
N TYR A 31 -16.36 5.23 -9.81
CA TYR A 31 -15.30 4.24 -10.03
C TYR A 31 -14.13 4.78 -10.83
N VAL A 32 -13.04 4.02 -10.89
CA VAL A 32 -11.89 4.31 -11.75
C VAL A 32 -11.47 3.09 -12.55
N CYS A 33 -10.95 3.29 -13.76
CA CYS A 33 -10.28 2.21 -14.49
C CYS A 33 -8.96 1.86 -13.79
N VAL A 34 -8.73 0.56 -13.52
CA VAL A 34 -7.51 0.09 -12.86
C VAL A 34 -6.25 0.27 -13.72
N HIS A 35 -6.39 0.45 -15.04
CA HIS A 35 -5.27 0.66 -15.97
C HIS A 35 -4.84 2.13 -16.10
N CYS A 36 -5.79 3.03 -16.39
CA CYS A 36 -5.50 4.43 -16.72
C CYS A 36 -5.99 5.44 -15.66
N ASN A 37 -6.62 5.00 -14.57
CA ASN A 37 -7.18 5.86 -13.52
C ASN A 37 -8.27 6.84 -14.01
N ARG A 38 -8.86 6.59 -15.19
CA ARG A 38 -9.98 7.40 -15.70
C ARG A 38 -11.23 7.08 -14.90
N ARG A 39 -11.97 8.11 -14.47
CA ARG A 39 -13.24 7.94 -13.76
C ARG A 39 -14.32 7.35 -14.66
N VAL A 40 -15.14 6.44 -14.11
CA VAL A 40 -16.23 5.75 -14.81
C VAL A 40 -17.43 5.59 -13.89
N SER A 41 -18.63 5.52 -14.46
CA SER A 41 -19.91 5.42 -13.75
C SER A 41 -20.28 4.01 -13.30
N SER A 42 -19.93 2.98 -14.07
CA SER A 42 -20.12 1.57 -13.70
C SER A 42 -18.95 0.72 -14.16
N LEU A 43 -18.67 -0.37 -13.45
CA LEU A 43 -17.63 -1.34 -13.81
C LEU A 43 -18.17 -2.49 -14.67
N TYR A 44 -19.45 -2.81 -14.53
CA TYR A 44 -20.11 -3.92 -15.19
C TYR A 44 -21.53 -3.54 -15.63
N ILE A 45 -22.07 -4.32 -16.55
CA ILE A 45 -23.49 -4.34 -16.89
C ILE A 45 -24.11 -5.59 -16.30
N THR A 46 -25.27 -5.43 -15.68
CA THR A 46 -26.13 -6.52 -15.23
C THR A 46 -27.20 -6.76 -16.29
N TYR A 47 -27.36 -8.00 -16.72
CA TYR A 47 -28.45 -8.36 -17.63
C TYR A 47 -29.73 -8.65 -16.84
N SER A 48 -30.79 -9.06 -17.55
CA SER A 48 -32.09 -9.42 -16.95
C SER A 48 -31.94 -10.42 -15.79
N ASP A 49 -31.00 -11.35 -15.94
CA ASP A 49 -30.59 -12.25 -14.87
C ASP A 49 -29.48 -11.61 -14.03
N PRO A 50 -29.69 -11.40 -12.72
CA PRO A 50 -28.73 -10.71 -11.86
C PRO A 50 -27.42 -11.48 -11.66
N SER A 51 -27.41 -12.79 -11.93
CA SER A 51 -26.22 -13.64 -11.91
C SER A 51 -25.31 -13.42 -13.11
N ASN A 52 -25.84 -12.88 -14.22
CA ASN A 52 -25.08 -12.64 -15.43
C ASN A 52 -24.61 -11.19 -15.47
N THR A 53 -23.32 -11.01 -15.14
CA THR A 53 -22.68 -9.70 -15.16
C THR A 53 -21.47 -9.73 -16.10
N SER A 54 -21.32 -8.69 -16.91
CA SER A 54 -20.20 -8.55 -17.83
C SER A 54 -19.42 -7.28 -17.54
N LEU A 55 -18.09 -7.41 -17.46
CA LEU A 55 -17.19 -6.28 -17.26
C LEU A 55 -17.19 -5.36 -18.48
N LEU A 56 -17.24 -4.05 -18.23
CA LEU A 56 -17.18 -3.05 -19.28
C LEU A 56 -15.71 -2.75 -19.67
N GLN A 57 -15.52 -2.26 -20.89
CA GLN A 57 -14.24 -1.77 -21.38
C GLN A 57 -14.10 -0.26 -21.15
N CYS A 58 -12.87 0.19 -20.86
CA CYS A 58 -12.57 1.60 -20.70
C CYS A 58 -12.56 2.30 -22.07
N ALA A 59 -13.40 3.33 -22.24
CA ALA A 59 -13.40 4.15 -23.46
C ALA A 59 -12.06 4.87 -23.74
N SER A 60 -11.21 5.06 -22.71
CA SER A 60 -9.93 5.75 -22.86
C SER A 60 -8.76 4.85 -23.21
N CYS A 61 -8.72 3.61 -22.74
CA CYS A 61 -7.57 2.71 -22.96
C CYS A 61 -7.93 1.35 -23.56
N GLY A 62 -9.21 1.07 -23.81
CA GLY A 62 -9.71 -0.17 -24.41
C GLY A 62 -9.64 -1.42 -23.52
N HIS A 63 -9.00 -1.35 -22.35
CA HIS A 63 -8.90 -2.49 -21.44
C HIS A 63 -10.17 -2.65 -20.59
N LEU A 64 -10.43 -3.86 -20.10
CA LEU A 64 -11.47 -4.10 -19.09
C LEU A 64 -11.27 -3.20 -17.87
N LEU A 65 -12.36 -2.61 -17.37
CA LEU A 65 -12.30 -1.56 -16.36
C LEU A 65 -11.65 -2.01 -15.06
N ASP A 66 -12.04 -3.20 -14.60
CA ASP A 66 -11.53 -3.80 -13.38
C ASP A 66 -11.74 -5.32 -13.40
N VAL A 67 -10.69 -6.08 -13.70
CA VAL A 67 -10.74 -7.56 -13.67
C VAL A 67 -10.73 -8.08 -12.22
N TYR A 68 -10.25 -7.29 -11.25
CA TYR A 68 -10.08 -7.75 -9.87
C TYR A 68 -11.41 -7.97 -9.15
N THR A 69 -12.53 -7.46 -9.66
CA THR A 69 -13.86 -7.71 -9.07
C THR A 69 -14.28 -9.18 -9.13
N THR A 70 -13.69 -9.98 -10.03
CA THR A 70 -13.97 -11.42 -10.15
C THR A 70 -12.92 -12.28 -9.44
N LEU A 71 -11.85 -11.69 -8.93
CA LEU A 71 -10.72 -12.40 -8.34
C LEU A 71 -10.85 -12.49 -6.82
N THR A 72 -10.34 -13.60 -6.26
CA THR A 72 -10.30 -13.82 -4.82
C THR A 72 -9.08 -13.16 -4.18
N PHE A 73 -9.19 -12.85 -2.88
CA PHE A 73 -8.15 -12.11 -2.15
C PHE A 73 -6.72 -12.66 -2.27
N PRO A 74 -6.45 -13.98 -2.29
CA PRO A 74 -5.08 -14.49 -2.47
C PRO A 74 -4.42 -14.01 -3.78
N VAL A 75 -5.19 -13.90 -4.87
CA VAL A 75 -4.68 -13.38 -6.15
C VAL A 75 -4.36 -11.88 -6.04
N LEU A 76 -5.23 -11.13 -5.36
CA LEU A 76 -4.98 -9.71 -5.07
C LEU A 76 -3.72 -9.54 -4.20
N LEU A 77 -3.49 -10.43 -3.24
CA LEU A 77 -2.31 -10.41 -2.36
C LEU A 77 -1.02 -10.63 -3.15
N VAL A 78 -1.00 -11.55 -4.13
CA VAL A 78 0.15 -11.73 -5.03
C VAL A 78 0.44 -10.45 -5.81
N ASP A 79 -0.60 -9.80 -6.34
CA ASP A 79 -0.42 -8.54 -7.07
C ASP A 79 0.03 -7.38 -6.16
N LEU A 80 -0.33 -7.39 -4.88
CA LEU A 80 0.19 -6.48 -3.86
C LEU A 80 1.68 -6.77 -3.57
N LEU A 81 2.06 -8.04 -3.44
CA LEU A 81 3.46 -8.47 -3.25
C LEU A 81 4.34 -8.05 -4.43
N LEU A 82 3.78 -8.05 -5.64
CA LEU A 82 4.44 -7.58 -6.86
C LEU A 82 4.35 -6.06 -7.07
N PHE A 83 3.85 -5.32 -6.08
CA PHE A 83 3.67 -3.86 -6.11
C PHE A 83 2.95 -3.36 -7.36
N LYS A 84 1.94 -4.08 -7.85
CA LYS A 84 1.21 -3.66 -9.05
C LYS A 84 0.26 -2.50 -8.71
N PRO A 85 0.33 -1.35 -9.40
CA PRO A 85 -0.53 -0.20 -9.10
C PRO A 85 -2.02 -0.48 -9.33
N ARG A 86 -2.36 -1.47 -10.17
CA ARG A 86 -3.74 -1.79 -10.54
C ARG A 86 -4.54 -2.35 -9.36
N VAL A 87 -3.94 -3.21 -8.53
CA VAL A 87 -4.61 -3.76 -7.35
C VAL A 87 -4.90 -2.67 -6.30
N TYR A 88 -4.03 -1.68 -6.12
CA TYR A 88 -4.31 -0.55 -5.24
C TYR A 88 -5.50 0.28 -5.72
N ARG A 89 -5.63 0.53 -7.03
CA ARG A 89 -6.81 1.22 -7.59
C ARG A 89 -8.08 0.40 -7.36
N HIS A 90 -8.01 -0.92 -7.55
CA HIS A 90 -9.14 -1.78 -7.22
C HIS A 90 -9.54 -1.65 -5.74
N LEU A 91 -8.60 -1.90 -4.82
CA LEU A 91 -8.84 -1.95 -3.38
C LEU A 91 -9.29 -0.61 -2.79
N LEU A 92 -8.70 0.51 -3.23
CA LEU A 92 -8.97 1.83 -2.66
C LEU A 92 -10.23 2.49 -3.24
N THR A 93 -10.57 2.21 -4.50
CA THR A 93 -11.64 2.95 -5.20
C THR A 93 -12.80 2.08 -5.68
N ASN A 94 -12.54 0.88 -6.19
CA ASN A 94 -13.56 0.09 -6.87
C ASN A 94 -14.21 -0.98 -5.98
N ARG A 95 -13.49 -1.48 -4.97
CA ARG A 95 -13.97 -2.50 -4.05
C ARG A 95 -15.13 -1.97 -3.18
N GLY A 96 -16.12 -2.84 -2.97
CA GLY A 96 -17.27 -2.62 -2.11
C GLY A 96 -18.59 -2.48 -2.86
N SER A 97 -19.63 -2.00 -2.19
CA SER A 97 -20.99 -1.84 -2.72
C SER A 97 -21.07 -0.85 -3.90
N ASN A 98 -22.10 -0.99 -4.72
CA ASN A 98 -22.40 -0.05 -5.81
C ASN A 98 -22.80 1.34 -5.29
N ASP A 99 -23.39 1.40 -4.10
CA ASP A 99 -23.73 2.65 -3.42
C ASP A 99 -22.46 3.34 -2.88
N PRO A 100 -22.15 4.59 -3.27
CA PRO A 100 -20.99 5.32 -2.77
C PRO A 100 -20.94 5.49 -1.25
N HIS A 101 -22.10 5.63 -0.59
CA HIS A 101 -22.15 5.82 0.87
C HIS A 101 -21.81 4.50 1.59
N GLN A 102 -22.51 3.41 1.24
CA GLN A 102 -22.21 2.09 1.78
C GLN A 102 -20.75 1.68 1.53
N ARG A 103 -20.21 1.95 0.34
CA ARG A 103 -18.80 1.67 0.03
C ARG A 103 -17.84 2.42 0.95
N GLU A 104 -18.18 3.64 1.36
CA GLU A 104 -17.33 4.38 2.29
C GLU A 104 -17.34 3.77 3.70
N CYS A 105 -18.50 3.32 4.17
CA CYS A 105 -18.61 2.58 5.43
C CYS A 105 -17.77 1.29 5.38
N GLU A 106 -17.89 0.51 4.31
CA GLU A 106 -17.12 -0.72 4.10
C GLU A 106 -15.60 -0.47 4.05
N ARG A 107 -15.16 0.64 3.44
CA ARG A 107 -13.74 1.03 3.46
C ARG A 107 -13.27 1.37 4.85
N THR A 108 -14.09 2.08 5.62
CA THR A 108 -13.77 2.44 7.00
C THR A 108 -13.65 1.19 7.86
N GLU A 109 -14.61 0.27 7.75
CA GLU A 109 -14.56 -1.04 8.41
C GLU A 109 -13.32 -1.84 7.99
N SER A 110 -13.03 -1.92 6.69
CA SER A 110 -11.83 -2.59 6.18
C SER A 110 -10.55 -1.94 6.69
N THR A 111 -10.54 -0.62 6.92
CA THR A 111 -9.38 0.09 7.47
C THR A 111 -9.09 -0.38 8.88
N PHE A 112 -10.12 -0.44 9.75
CA PHE A 112 -9.96 -0.93 11.11
C PHE A 112 -9.64 -2.44 11.14
N ARG A 113 -10.32 -3.24 10.33
CA ARG A 113 -10.10 -4.70 10.27
C ARG A 113 -8.69 -5.06 9.81
N ILE A 114 -8.23 -4.50 8.69
CA ILE A 114 -6.89 -4.75 8.18
C ILE A 114 -5.85 -4.10 9.09
N GLY A 115 -6.12 -2.91 9.62
CA GLY A 115 -5.25 -2.23 10.58
C GLY A 115 -5.01 -3.08 11.84
N ALA A 116 -6.05 -3.66 12.43
CA ALA A 116 -5.92 -4.55 13.59
C ALA A 116 -5.05 -5.78 13.27
N ILE A 117 -5.23 -6.41 12.10
CA ILE A 117 -4.42 -7.55 11.66
C ILE A 117 -2.97 -7.13 11.45
N VAL A 118 -2.73 -6.04 10.74
CA VAL A 118 -1.38 -5.52 10.43
C VAL A 118 -0.62 -5.18 11.70
N VAL A 119 -1.21 -4.38 12.59
CA VAL A 119 -0.56 -3.92 13.82
C VAL A 119 -0.39 -5.06 14.82
N GLY A 120 -1.39 -5.95 14.94
CA GLY A 120 -1.30 -7.14 15.79
C GLY A 120 -0.23 -8.13 15.32
N LEU A 121 -0.14 -8.38 14.01
CA LEU A 121 0.89 -9.23 13.44
C LEU A 121 2.29 -8.62 13.58
N ASP A 122 2.43 -7.30 13.38
CA ASP A 122 3.71 -6.61 13.61
C ASP A 122 4.16 -6.73 15.07
N ALA A 123 3.22 -6.57 16.02
CA ALA A 123 3.49 -6.77 17.43
C ALA A 123 3.91 -8.21 17.74
N LEU A 124 3.23 -9.20 17.15
CA LEU A 124 3.56 -10.61 17.30
C LEU A 124 4.98 -10.92 16.80
N ILE A 125 5.33 -10.47 15.58
CA ILE A 125 6.67 -10.63 15.00
C ILE A 125 7.74 -10.02 15.92
N ARG A 126 7.49 -8.85 16.50
CA ARG A 126 8.46 -8.22 17.41
C ARG A 126 8.58 -8.98 18.73
N CYS A 127 7.49 -9.54 19.26
CA CYS A 127 7.53 -10.34 20.47
C CYS A 127 8.38 -11.61 20.30
N THR A 128 8.27 -12.29 19.15
CA THR A 128 9.05 -13.52 18.90
C THR A 128 10.55 -13.23 18.79
N ASN A 129 10.93 -12.03 18.33
CA ASN A 129 12.33 -11.64 18.17
C ASN A 129 13.01 -11.16 19.47
N VAL A 130 12.25 -10.66 20.45
CA VAL A 130 12.81 -10.16 21.72
C VAL A 130 13.10 -11.27 22.73
N GLY A 131 12.47 -12.44 22.57
CA GLY A 131 12.54 -13.54 23.54
C GLY A 131 11.77 -13.21 24.84
N PRO A 132 11.37 -14.21 25.64
CA PRO A 132 10.69 -13.96 26.90
C PRO A 132 11.70 -13.32 27.89
N PRO A 133 11.45 -12.11 28.40
CA PRO A 133 12.21 -11.61 29.54
C PRO A 133 11.90 -12.53 30.74
N GLU A 134 12.92 -12.90 31.53
CA GLU A 134 12.82 -13.88 32.63
C GLU A 134 11.76 -13.55 33.71
N SER A 135 11.11 -12.39 33.65
CA SER A 135 10.20 -11.86 34.67
C SER A 135 8.83 -11.36 34.18
N LEU A 136 8.55 -11.25 32.86
CA LEU A 136 7.23 -10.78 32.38
C LEU A 136 6.36 -11.89 31.81
N HIS A 137 5.07 -11.83 32.16
CA HIS A 137 4.04 -12.69 31.59
C HIS A 137 3.90 -12.45 30.07
N PRO A 138 3.73 -13.49 29.22
CA PRO A 138 3.70 -13.34 27.76
C PRO A 138 2.65 -12.33 27.25
N VAL A 139 1.50 -12.28 27.92
CA VAL A 139 0.41 -11.35 27.58
C VAL A 139 0.80 -9.89 27.84
N SER A 140 1.50 -9.59 28.95
CA SER A 140 1.90 -8.21 29.25
C SER A 140 3.01 -7.73 28.30
N LEU A 141 3.92 -8.63 27.90
CA LEU A 141 4.89 -8.35 26.84
C LEU A 141 4.18 -8.00 25.53
N TYR A 142 3.22 -8.83 25.09
CA TYR A 142 2.48 -8.57 23.85
C TYR A 142 1.70 -7.26 23.89
N LEU A 143 0.97 -6.96 24.99
CA LEU A 143 0.24 -5.70 25.12
C LEU A 143 1.16 -4.47 25.11
N ARG A 144 2.34 -4.57 25.73
CA ARG A 144 3.36 -3.51 25.71
C ARG A 144 3.91 -3.30 24.30
N VAL A 145 4.26 -4.38 23.59
CA VAL A 145 4.75 -4.28 22.21
C VAL A 145 3.65 -3.77 21.27
N LEU A 146 2.40 -4.21 21.47
CA LEU A 146 1.25 -3.76 20.71
C LEU A 146 1.02 -2.25 20.86
N SER A 147 1.10 -1.71 22.07
CA SER A 147 0.94 -0.25 22.29
C SER A 147 2.05 0.54 21.58
N TYR A 148 3.29 0.03 21.59
CA TYR A 148 4.39 0.63 20.81
C TYR A 148 4.13 0.57 19.30
N CYS A 149 3.69 -0.56 18.76
CA CYS A 149 3.35 -0.68 17.34
C CYS A 149 2.21 0.26 16.94
N VAL A 150 1.21 0.42 17.80
CA VAL A 150 0.10 1.36 17.59
C VAL A 150 0.63 2.79 17.53
N LEU A 151 1.42 3.24 18.50
CA LEU A 151 1.99 4.59 18.54
C LEU A 151 2.90 4.86 17.34
N GLU A 152 3.78 3.92 17.00
CA GLU A 152 4.67 4.01 15.83
C GLU A 152 3.85 4.14 14.53
N THR A 153 2.80 3.33 14.39
CA THR A 153 1.90 3.35 13.23
C THR A 153 1.19 4.70 13.12
N PHE A 154 0.58 5.20 14.20
CA PHE A 154 -0.09 6.49 14.22
C PHE A 154 0.86 7.64 13.90
N SER A 155 2.06 7.65 14.48
CA SER A 155 3.10 8.65 14.21
C SER A 155 3.49 8.66 12.73
N LEU A 156 3.76 7.48 12.14
CA LEU A 156 4.12 7.37 10.72
C LEU A 156 2.98 7.87 9.82
N HIS A 157 1.73 7.48 10.12
CA HIS A 157 0.55 7.92 9.36
C HIS A 157 0.37 9.44 9.41
N ALA A 158 0.52 10.04 10.60
CA ALA A 158 0.42 11.48 10.78
C ALA A 158 1.52 12.22 10.02
N CYS A 159 2.77 11.73 10.06
CA CYS A 159 3.89 12.33 9.33
C CYS A 159 3.71 12.25 7.81
N ILE A 160 3.20 11.13 7.29
CA ILE A 160 2.89 10.98 5.86
C ILE A 160 1.72 11.88 5.46
N ALA A 161 0.67 11.97 6.29
CA ALA A 161 -0.45 12.87 6.05
C ALA A 161 0.02 14.34 5.99
N LEU A 162 0.80 14.78 6.97
CA LEU A 162 1.34 16.15 7.06
C LEU A 162 2.26 16.47 5.87
N SER A 163 3.12 15.53 5.49
CA SER A 163 3.99 15.72 4.32
C SER A 163 3.17 15.76 3.04
N ALA A 164 2.18 14.88 2.88
CA ALA A 164 1.32 14.85 1.71
C ALA A 164 0.45 16.11 1.58
N THR A 165 -0.05 16.67 2.70
CA THR A 165 -0.79 17.94 2.68
C THR A 165 0.13 19.08 2.29
N PHE A 166 1.32 19.18 2.90
CA PHE A 166 2.34 20.19 2.57
C PHE A 166 2.67 20.19 1.06
N PHE A 167 3.01 19.03 0.49
CA PHE A 167 3.35 18.95 -0.93
C PHE A 167 2.16 19.25 -1.84
N GLN A 168 0.93 18.93 -1.44
CA GLN A 168 -0.26 19.24 -2.21
C GLN A 168 -0.68 20.71 -2.12
N THR A 169 -0.37 21.41 -1.03
CA THR A 169 -0.67 22.85 -0.87
C THR A 169 0.38 23.70 -1.57
N PHE A 170 1.66 23.41 -1.38
CA PHE A 170 2.76 24.26 -1.87
C PHE A 170 3.25 23.89 -3.28
N PHE A 171 3.13 22.62 -3.69
CA PHE A 171 3.59 22.14 -4.99
C PHE A 171 2.45 21.53 -5.81
N ARG A 172 1.27 22.17 -5.72
CA ARG A 172 0.04 21.69 -6.35
C ARG A 172 0.19 21.66 -7.87
N THR A 173 -0.10 20.52 -8.47
CA THR A 173 -0.22 20.39 -9.93
C THR A 173 -1.68 20.19 -10.31
N SER A 174 -2.06 20.61 -11.51
CA SER A 174 -3.44 20.42 -12.03
C SER A 174 -3.91 18.96 -12.06
N ARG A 175 -2.98 18.00 -12.03
CA ARG A 175 -3.26 16.55 -12.05
C ARG A 175 -3.34 15.93 -10.66
N SER A 176 -3.03 16.67 -9.59
CA SER A 176 -3.01 16.13 -8.22
C SER A 176 -4.41 15.73 -7.75
N ALA A 177 -4.49 14.64 -6.98
CA ALA A 177 -5.74 14.24 -6.35
C ALA A 177 -6.25 15.31 -5.35
N PRO A 178 -7.57 15.39 -5.11
CA PRO A 178 -8.11 16.27 -4.09
C PRO A 178 -7.69 15.84 -2.68
N LEU A 179 -7.53 16.80 -1.76
CA LEU A 179 -7.13 16.55 -0.36
C LEU A 179 -8.10 15.61 0.36
N SER A 180 -9.39 15.59 0.02
CA SER A 180 -10.37 14.66 0.58
C SER A 180 -10.01 13.19 0.35
N ARG A 181 -9.16 12.89 -0.62
CA ARG A 181 -8.67 11.53 -0.87
C ARG A 181 -7.70 11.04 0.22
N LEU A 182 -7.09 11.94 1.00
CA LEU A 182 -6.21 11.58 2.11
C LEU A 182 -6.92 10.79 3.21
N ARG A 183 -8.26 10.79 3.26
CA ARG A 183 -9.02 9.88 4.14
C ARG A 183 -8.74 8.40 3.90
N LEU A 184 -8.31 8.04 2.68
CA LEU A 184 -7.94 6.67 2.30
C LEU A 184 -6.48 6.34 2.64
N LEU A 185 -5.73 7.29 3.19
CA LEU A 185 -4.32 7.12 3.51
C LEU A 185 -4.09 5.95 4.48
N PRO A 186 -4.83 5.79 5.60
CA PRO A 186 -4.59 4.66 6.50
C PRO A 186 -4.81 3.31 5.83
N LEU A 187 -5.91 3.17 5.08
CA LEU A 187 -6.18 1.96 4.30
C LEU A 187 -5.05 1.67 3.30
N THR A 188 -4.55 2.71 2.62
CA THR A 188 -3.43 2.59 1.67
C THR A 188 -2.18 2.09 2.37
N LEU A 189 -1.83 2.70 3.51
CA LEU A 189 -0.62 2.35 4.24
C LEU A 189 -0.68 0.93 4.81
N PHE A 190 -1.84 0.50 5.31
CA PHE A 190 -2.06 -0.88 5.71
C PHE A 190 -1.94 -1.88 4.56
N TYR A 191 -2.45 -1.56 3.36
CA TYR A 191 -2.21 -2.42 2.20
C TYR A 191 -0.73 -2.44 1.78
N THR A 192 -0.01 -1.32 1.92
CA THR A 192 1.41 -1.26 1.56
C THR A 192 2.31 -1.99 2.55
N SER A 193 1.88 -2.21 3.80
CA SER A 193 2.64 -2.99 4.78
C SER A 193 2.44 -4.50 4.64
N LEU A 194 1.39 -4.97 3.95
CA LEU A 194 1.12 -6.41 3.78
C LEU A 194 2.30 -7.18 3.15
N PRO A 195 2.95 -6.72 2.06
CA PRO A 195 4.10 -7.42 1.50
C PRO A 195 5.25 -7.60 2.50
N THR A 196 5.54 -6.55 3.27
CA THR A 196 6.60 -6.58 4.27
C THR A 196 6.26 -7.51 5.42
N LEU A 197 5.04 -7.44 5.96
CA LEU A 197 4.61 -8.32 7.05
C LEU A 197 4.50 -9.77 6.61
N PHE A 198 4.09 -10.04 5.37
CA PHE A 198 4.08 -11.38 4.81
C PHE A 198 5.48 -11.99 4.80
N LEU A 199 6.49 -11.24 4.31
CA LEU A 199 7.87 -11.72 4.30
C LEU A 199 8.46 -11.82 5.71
N LEU A 200 8.20 -10.85 6.59
CA LEU A 200 8.64 -10.91 7.98
C LEU A 200 8.00 -12.08 8.72
N PHE A 201 6.73 -12.38 8.48
CA PHE A 201 6.06 -13.54 9.06
C PHE A 201 6.71 -14.85 8.59
N ILE A 202 7.03 -14.97 7.30
CA ILE A 202 7.75 -16.13 6.77
C ILE A 202 9.12 -16.27 7.44
N VAL A 203 9.92 -15.21 7.46
CA VAL A 203 11.29 -15.23 7.98
C VAL A 203 11.33 -15.44 9.50
N SER A 204 10.49 -14.72 10.25
CA SER A 204 10.55 -14.70 11.71
C SER A 204 9.69 -15.77 12.41
N LEU A 205 8.67 -16.35 11.76
CA LEU A 205 7.81 -17.36 12.38
C LEU A 205 7.89 -18.73 11.71
N ILE A 206 7.83 -18.80 10.38
CA ILE A 206 7.76 -20.09 9.68
C ILE A 206 9.17 -20.68 9.52
N TRP A 207 10.14 -19.87 9.12
CA TRP A 207 11.49 -20.30 8.77
C TRP A 207 12.55 -19.70 9.69
N ALA A 208 12.18 -19.47 10.95
CA ALA A 208 13.05 -18.79 11.92
C ALA A 208 14.42 -19.48 12.06
N GLU A 209 14.46 -20.80 12.15
CA GLU A 209 15.72 -21.57 12.30
C GLU A 209 16.64 -21.43 11.08
N GLU A 210 16.08 -21.39 9.87
CA GLU A 210 16.86 -21.32 8.62
C GLU A 210 17.43 -19.91 8.38
N TYR A 211 16.64 -18.87 8.67
CA TYR A 211 17.03 -17.48 8.37
C TYR A 211 17.62 -16.71 9.55
N SER A 212 17.44 -17.20 10.79
CA SER A 212 17.99 -16.58 12.01
C SER A 212 19.29 -17.24 12.49
N ALA A 213 19.72 -18.35 11.88
CA ALA A 213 21.00 -18.97 12.18
C ALA A 213 22.16 -17.99 11.88
N PRO A 214 23.08 -17.76 12.82
CA PRO A 214 24.28 -16.99 12.53
C PRO A 214 25.08 -17.76 11.47
N SER A 215 25.29 -17.13 10.31
CA SER A 215 26.29 -17.61 9.37
C SER A 215 27.60 -17.83 10.12
N SER A 216 28.22 -19.00 9.96
CA SER A 216 29.52 -19.38 10.49
C SER A 216 30.53 -18.22 10.46
N PRO A 217 31.51 -18.15 11.39
CA PRO A 217 32.34 -16.97 11.65
C PRO A 217 33.41 -16.67 10.58
N LEU A 218 33.13 -16.98 9.31
CA LEU A 218 34.02 -16.73 8.18
C LEU A 218 33.32 -15.91 7.09
N SER A 219 32.84 -14.73 7.45
CA SER A 219 32.89 -13.56 6.58
C SER A 219 32.57 -12.35 7.46
N PRO A 220 33.41 -11.31 7.51
CA PRO A 220 33.00 -10.05 8.14
C PRO A 220 31.69 -9.66 7.48
N ALA A 221 30.65 -9.55 8.30
CA ALA A 221 29.30 -9.19 7.87
C ALA A 221 29.41 -8.14 6.77
N ALA A 222 28.75 -8.39 5.64
CA ALA A 222 28.47 -7.35 4.68
C ALA A 222 27.67 -6.28 5.45
N HIS A 223 28.38 -5.33 6.03
CA HIS A 223 27.85 -4.08 6.54
C HIS A 223 27.18 -3.46 5.32
N LEU A 224 25.87 -3.70 5.20
CA LEU A 224 25.03 -3.05 4.22
C LEU A 224 24.97 -1.60 4.66
N ASP A 225 25.96 -0.83 4.19
CA ASP A 225 26.13 0.57 4.54
C ASP A 225 24.82 1.32 4.27
N LEU A 226 24.47 2.23 5.19
CA LEU A 226 23.32 3.12 5.06
C LEU A 226 23.15 3.72 3.64
N PRO A 227 24.20 4.16 2.91
CA PRO A 227 24.10 4.56 1.50
C PRO A 227 23.57 3.47 0.56
N THR A 228 23.94 2.20 0.75
CA THR A 228 23.47 1.06 -0.06
C THR A 228 21.99 0.74 0.23
N LEU A 229 21.55 0.87 1.49
CA LEU A 229 20.14 0.76 1.88
C LEU A 229 19.28 1.93 1.40
N LEU A 230 19.89 3.11 1.27
CA LEU A 230 19.26 4.31 0.74
C LEU A 230 19.34 4.37 -0.80
N SER A 231 20.10 3.51 -1.46
CA SER A 231 20.25 3.48 -2.92
C SER A 231 18.93 3.41 -3.71
N PRO A 232 17.90 2.59 -3.37
CA PRO A 232 16.63 2.62 -4.09
C PRO A 232 15.84 3.92 -3.90
N ILE A 233 16.18 4.73 -2.91
CA ILE A 233 15.56 6.04 -2.61
C ILE A 233 16.31 7.17 -3.33
N PHE A 234 17.66 7.13 -3.34
CA PHE A 234 18.51 8.20 -3.85
C PHE A 234 18.87 8.06 -5.34
N LEU A 235 19.01 6.85 -5.88
CA LEU A 235 19.27 6.67 -7.33
C LEU A 235 18.21 7.35 -8.21
N PRO A 236 16.90 7.18 -7.93
CA PRO A 236 15.85 7.82 -8.72
C PRO A 236 15.73 9.34 -8.50
N LEU A 237 16.28 9.86 -7.39
CA LEU A 237 16.08 11.25 -6.95
C LEU A 237 17.27 12.16 -7.29
N VAL A 238 18.50 11.65 -7.25
CA VAL A 238 19.75 12.43 -7.38
C VAL A 238 20.67 11.91 -8.49
N GLY A 239 20.36 10.75 -9.10
CA GLY A 239 21.16 10.20 -10.20
C GLY A 239 22.50 9.58 -9.76
N GLY A 240 22.70 9.34 -8.46
CA GLY A 240 23.90 8.72 -7.90
C GLY A 240 23.75 8.33 -6.43
N LEU A 241 24.63 7.45 -5.96
CA LEU A 241 24.78 7.11 -4.54
C LEU A 241 25.48 8.28 -3.81
N PRO A 242 24.96 8.79 -2.68
CA PRO A 242 25.72 9.72 -1.85
C PRO A 242 26.97 9.02 -1.34
N ARG A 243 28.12 9.69 -1.45
CA ARG A 243 29.42 9.16 -1.00
C ARG A 243 29.38 9.09 0.52
N ALA A 244 29.89 8.02 1.12
CA ALA A 244 29.80 7.77 2.58
C ALA A 244 30.38 8.90 3.47
N ASP A 245 31.19 9.79 2.88
CA ASP A 245 31.77 10.99 3.54
C ASP A 245 30.86 12.24 3.53
N ASP A 246 29.63 12.17 3.01
CA ASP A 246 28.72 13.31 3.04
C ASP A 246 28.37 13.68 4.49
N GLY A 247 28.86 14.82 4.98
CA GLY A 247 28.63 15.33 6.34
C GLY A 247 27.14 15.51 6.70
N PHE A 248 26.24 15.47 5.71
CA PHE A 248 24.81 15.35 5.93
C PHE A 248 24.43 13.98 6.51
N LEU A 249 24.88 12.87 5.93
CA LEU A 249 24.56 11.51 6.39
C LEU A 249 25.00 11.27 7.85
N ARG A 250 26.19 11.76 8.22
CA ARG A 250 26.69 11.75 9.61
C ARG A 250 25.88 12.66 10.54
N ARG A 251 25.27 13.74 10.03
CA ARG A 251 24.38 14.62 10.79
C ARG A 251 22.96 14.07 10.90
N VAL A 252 22.53 13.13 10.08
CA VAL A 252 21.23 12.45 10.23
C VAL A 252 21.36 11.08 10.89
N SER A 253 22.57 10.53 11.04
CA SER A 253 22.76 9.24 11.71
C SER A 253 22.35 9.26 13.19
N TRP A 254 22.43 10.39 13.90
CA TRP A 254 21.90 10.50 15.27
C TRP A 254 20.37 10.31 15.33
N LEU A 255 19.64 10.63 14.26
CA LEU A 255 18.20 10.37 14.14
C LEU A 255 17.87 8.90 13.88
N SER A 256 18.87 8.03 13.72
CA SER A 256 18.67 6.60 13.56
C SER A 256 17.93 6.00 14.75
N ARG A 257 17.07 5.01 14.47
CA ARG A 257 16.29 4.28 15.48
C ARG A 257 17.18 3.59 16.51
N GLU A 258 18.41 3.25 16.15
CA GLU A 258 19.39 2.62 17.04
C GLU A 258 19.85 3.52 18.18
N ASN A 259 19.69 4.85 18.05
CA ASN A 259 20.08 5.84 19.05
C ASN A 259 18.93 6.23 20.00
N LEU A 260 17.76 5.55 19.92
CA LEU A 260 16.66 5.74 20.87
C LEU A 260 17.05 5.14 22.23
N LYS A 261 16.83 5.89 23.32
CA LYS A 261 17.23 5.51 24.69
C LYS A 261 16.23 4.57 25.32
N SER A 262 14.96 4.65 24.94
CA SER A 262 13.96 3.66 25.33
C SER A 262 14.32 2.33 24.65
N GLY A 263 14.05 1.19 25.31
CA GLY A 263 14.20 -0.15 24.72
C GLY A 263 13.38 -0.37 23.42
N VAL A 264 12.73 0.65 22.88
CA VAL A 264 12.10 0.69 21.55
C VAL A 264 13.07 0.33 20.43
N SER A 265 14.37 0.59 20.59
CA SER A 265 15.41 0.12 19.65
C SER A 265 15.67 -1.39 19.75
N THR A 266 15.42 -2.01 20.92
CA THR A 266 15.52 -3.46 21.12
C THR A 266 14.32 -4.24 20.58
N PHE A 267 13.14 -3.61 20.44
CA PHE A 267 11.95 -4.25 19.87
C PHE A 267 11.98 -4.22 18.34
N GLY A 268 12.30 -5.37 17.72
CA GLY A 268 12.40 -5.49 16.26
C GLY A 268 13.83 -5.32 15.76
N ASN A 269 14.76 -6.09 16.34
CA ASN A 269 16.07 -6.31 15.76
C ASN A 269 16.15 -7.80 15.38
N VAL A 270 15.57 -8.17 14.22
CA VAL A 270 15.67 -9.55 13.70
C VAL A 270 17.15 -9.90 13.48
N ARG A 271 17.61 -11.00 14.08
CA ARG A 271 18.95 -11.56 13.83
C ARG A 271 18.96 -12.31 12.49
N GLY A 272 19.94 -12.08 11.62
CA GLY A 272 20.11 -12.83 10.36
C GLY A 272 20.45 -11.98 9.14
N TRP A 273 20.52 -12.62 7.96
CA TRP A 273 20.88 -12.04 6.66
C TRP A 273 19.69 -11.39 5.95
N ALA A 274 18.46 -11.82 6.28
CA ALA A 274 17.23 -11.12 5.96
C ALA A 274 17.01 -9.93 6.91
N ASN A 275 17.92 -8.96 6.88
CA ASN A 275 17.91 -7.79 7.75
C ASN A 275 16.53 -7.13 7.73
N GLU A 276 15.91 -6.95 8.89
CA GLU A 276 14.60 -6.29 9.04
C GLU A 276 14.59 -4.91 8.37
N ALA A 277 15.73 -4.21 8.36
CA ALA A 277 15.93 -2.99 7.62
C ALA A 277 15.70 -3.15 6.11
N LEU A 278 16.13 -4.25 5.49
CA LEU A 278 15.90 -4.55 4.07
C LEU A 278 14.41 -4.78 3.79
N LEU A 279 13.73 -5.56 4.63
CA LEU A 279 12.30 -5.84 4.44
C LEU A 279 11.44 -4.60 4.71
N ARG A 280 11.68 -3.88 5.80
CA ARG A 280 10.90 -2.68 6.14
C ARG A 280 11.22 -1.48 5.26
N LYS A 281 12.50 -1.17 5.03
CA LYS A 281 12.91 0.01 4.24
C LYS A 281 12.92 -0.27 2.74
N GLY A 282 13.37 -1.46 2.33
CA GLY A 282 13.42 -1.87 0.92
C GLY A 282 12.05 -2.28 0.39
N VAL A 283 11.53 -3.43 0.83
CA VAL A 283 10.24 -3.96 0.36
C VAL A 283 9.09 -3.03 0.77
N GLY A 284 9.04 -2.62 2.04
CA GLY A 284 8.00 -1.74 2.57
C GLY A 284 8.03 -0.35 1.96
N GLY A 285 9.22 0.24 1.80
CA GLY A 285 9.39 1.52 1.13
C GLY A 285 8.95 1.48 -0.34
N SER A 286 9.33 0.44 -1.08
CA SER A 286 8.94 0.26 -2.49
C SER A 286 7.42 0.13 -2.66
N SER A 287 6.80 -0.68 -1.80
CA SER A 287 5.35 -0.84 -1.73
C SER A 287 4.65 0.49 -1.42
N ALA A 288 5.14 1.22 -0.42
CA ALA A 288 4.61 2.52 -0.03
C ALA A 288 4.70 3.56 -1.15
N VAL A 289 5.80 3.60 -1.90
CA VAL A 289 5.95 4.48 -3.07
C VAL A 289 4.86 4.21 -4.10
N VAL A 290 4.57 2.95 -4.43
CA VAL A 290 3.51 2.61 -5.39
C VAL A 290 2.13 2.96 -4.83
N GLY A 291 1.81 2.53 -3.62
CA GLY A 291 0.50 2.75 -3.01
C GLY A 291 0.17 4.23 -2.83
N VAL A 292 1.11 5.01 -2.29
CA VAL A 292 0.94 6.46 -2.09
C VAL A 292 0.93 7.21 -3.42
N ALA A 293 1.70 6.79 -4.43
CA ALA A 293 1.61 7.39 -5.77
C ALA A 293 0.23 7.18 -6.41
N VAL A 294 -0.35 5.98 -6.27
CA VAL A 294 -1.72 5.68 -6.71
C VAL A 294 -2.74 6.55 -5.97
N LEU A 295 -2.61 6.63 -4.64
CA LEU A 295 -3.50 7.44 -3.81
C LEU A 295 -3.48 8.91 -4.23
N LEU A 296 -2.29 9.52 -4.28
CA LEU A 296 -2.12 10.95 -4.53
C LEU A 296 -2.21 11.34 -6.01
N ASN A 297 -2.30 10.36 -6.91
CA ASN A 297 -2.16 10.54 -8.36
C ASN A 297 -0.90 11.35 -8.70
N ALA A 298 0.23 10.97 -8.10
CA ALA A 298 1.51 11.66 -8.18
C ALA A 298 2.54 10.85 -9.00
N SER A 299 3.57 11.53 -9.51
CA SER A 299 4.75 10.85 -10.05
C SER A 299 5.53 10.13 -8.95
N GLN A 300 6.25 9.07 -9.29
CA GLN A 300 7.06 8.32 -8.33
C GLN A 300 8.07 9.21 -7.60
N SER A 301 8.78 10.10 -8.31
CA SER A 301 9.74 11.02 -7.71
C SER A 301 9.11 11.95 -6.67
N ARG A 302 7.91 12.48 -6.93
CA ARG A 302 7.20 13.32 -5.96
C ARG A 302 6.77 12.51 -4.74
N THR A 303 6.30 11.29 -4.95
CA THR A 303 5.93 10.39 -3.84
C THR A 303 7.14 10.02 -2.98
N ILE A 304 8.29 9.72 -3.60
CA ILE A 304 9.54 9.45 -2.88
C ILE A 304 9.90 10.65 -2.01
N LEU A 305 9.86 11.86 -2.55
CA LEU A 305 10.16 13.07 -1.78
C LEU A 305 9.20 13.24 -0.58
N ILE A 306 7.89 13.04 -0.78
CA ILE A 306 6.89 13.06 0.30
C ILE A 306 7.23 12.05 1.39
N LEU A 307 7.57 10.82 1.00
CA LEU A 307 7.87 9.73 1.93
C LEU A 307 9.20 9.94 2.67
N VAL A 308 10.22 10.52 2.02
CA VAL A 308 11.48 10.86 2.66
C VAL A 308 11.28 11.95 3.71
N VAL A 309 10.54 13.02 3.38
CA VAL A 309 10.20 14.08 4.35
C VAL A 309 9.40 13.50 5.51
N ALA A 310 8.40 12.67 5.23
CA ALA A 310 7.59 12.01 6.25
C ALA A 310 8.43 11.10 7.15
N TRP A 311 9.40 10.38 6.58
CA TRP A 311 10.29 9.50 7.34
C TRP A 311 11.19 10.29 8.29
N VAL A 312 11.79 11.41 7.82
CA VAL A 312 12.59 12.29 8.68
C VAL A 312 11.74 12.88 9.82
N LEU A 313 10.53 13.35 9.51
CA LEU A 313 9.58 13.84 10.52
C LEU A 313 9.21 12.74 11.54
N HIS A 314 9.03 11.51 11.06
CA HIS A 314 8.70 10.36 11.90
C HIS A 314 9.86 10.00 12.84
N LEU A 315 11.10 9.96 12.35
CA LEU A 315 12.27 9.74 13.22
C LEU A 315 12.36 10.80 14.32
N PHE A 316 12.17 12.08 13.95
CA PHE A 316 12.15 13.16 14.92
C PHE A 316 11.03 12.99 15.95
N ALA A 317 9.82 12.61 15.51
CA ALA A 317 8.70 12.32 16.40
C ALA A 317 9.00 11.14 17.35
N LEU A 318 9.66 10.09 16.88
CA LEU A 318 10.07 8.97 17.73
C LEU A 318 11.09 9.41 18.80
N HIS A 319 12.09 10.23 18.44
CA HIS A 319 13.05 10.78 19.41
C HIS A 319 12.40 11.70 20.44
N LEU A 320 11.36 12.44 20.07
CA LEU A 320 10.57 13.24 21.01
C LEU A 320 9.71 12.39 21.95
N MET A 321 9.18 11.27 21.47
CA MET A 321 8.36 10.35 22.26
C MET A 321 9.19 9.43 23.16
N ASP A 322 10.43 9.15 22.79
CA ASP A 322 11.39 8.29 23.48
C ASP A 322 11.40 8.43 25.02
N PRO A 323 11.52 9.65 25.61
CA PRO A 323 11.54 9.81 27.07
C PRO A 323 10.21 9.51 27.78
N TYR A 324 9.09 9.46 27.05
CA TYR A 324 7.76 9.19 27.62
C TYR A 324 7.36 7.71 27.51
N VAL A 325 8.13 6.94 26.75
CA VAL A 325 7.82 5.58 26.30
C VAL A 325 8.73 4.54 26.99
N SER A 326 9.81 5.01 27.64
CA SER A 326 10.78 4.25 28.45
C SER A 326 10.18 3.67 29.73
#